data_AF-A0A6I4NXN5-F1
#
_entry.id   AF-A0A6I4NXN5-F1
#
_cell.length_a   1.000
_cell.length_b   1.000
_cell.length_c   1.000
_cell.angle_alpha   90.00
_cell.angle_beta   90.00
_cell.angle_gamma   90.00
#
_symmetry.space_group_name_H-M   'P 1'
#
loop_
_entity.id
_entity.type
_entity.pdbx_description
1 polymer ?
#
loop_
_entity_poly.entity_id
_entity_poly.type
_entity_poly.pdbx_seq_one_letter_code
_entity_poly.pdbx_strand_id
1 'polypeptide(L)' 'MSPPTLRPLGDDDVLVECGSPSAVVALAHGLAASPPAWLLETVPAARTLRLRLARNAPRGADLAACLD' A
#
# COMPACT_ATOMS: atom_id res chain seq x y z
N MET A 1 3.62 -17.11 1.50
CA MET A 1 3.61 -15.78 2.14
C MET A 1 2.17 -15.45 2.46
N SER A 2 1.85 -14.97 3.66
CA SER A 2 0.50 -14.46 3.94
C SER A 2 0.24 -13.23 3.06
N PRO A 3 -0.96 -13.08 2.48
CA PRO A 3 -1.29 -11.92 1.66
C PRO A 3 -1.24 -10.64 2.51
N PRO A 4 -0.92 -9.49 1.89
CA PRO A 4 -0.92 -8.21 2.60
C PRO A 4 -2.33 -7.86 3.09
N THR A 5 -2.44 -7.41 4.34
CA THR A 5 -3.73 -6.98 4.91
C THR A 5 -3.86 -5.46 4.79
N LEU A 6 -4.98 -4.97 4.26
CA LEU A 6 -5.28 -3.54 4.19
C LEU A 6 -6.08 -3.10 5.41
N ARG A 7 -5.63 -2.01 6.06
CA ARG A 7 -6.37 -1.33 7.12
C ARG A 7 -6.54 0.15 6.80
N PRO A 8 -7.75 0.71 6.96
CA PRO A 8 -7.92 2.15 6.84
C PRO A 8 -7.10 2.90 7.90
N LEU A 9 -6.54 4.05 7.54
CA LEU A 9 -5.78 4.93 8.42
C LEU A 9 -6.29 6.37 8.21
N GLY A 10 -7.44 6.70 8.80
CA GLY A 10 -8.11 7.95 8.45
C GLY A 10 -8.76 7.88 7.06
N ASP A 11 -9.01 9.05 6.46
CA ASP A 11 -9.83 9.15 5.24
C ASP A 11 -9.06 8.93 3.94
N ASP A 12 -7.80 9.38 3.90
CA ASP A 12 -6.97 9.39 2.70
C ASP A 12 -5.79 8.41 2.78
N ASP A 13 -5.54 7.79 3.93
CA ASP A 13 -4.43 6.85 4.10
C ASP A 13 -4.91 5.42 4.33
N VAL A 14 -4.11 4.47 3.84
CA VAL A 14 -4.26 3.04 4.07
C VAL A 14 -2.94 2.48 4.59
N LEU A 15 -3.03 1.64 5.61
CA LEU A 15 -1.91 0.87 6.13
C LEU A 15 -1.94 -0.53 5.52
N VAL A 16 -0.87 -0.90 4.84
CA VAL A 16 -0.66 -2.26 4.33
C VAL A 16 0.20 -3.02 5.33
N GLU A 17 -0.33 -4.08 5.92
CA GLU A 17 0.45 -4.99 6.76
C GLU A 17 1.15 -6.04 5.90
N CYS A 18 2.46 -6.11 6.02
CA CYS A 18 3.31 -7.02 5.26
C CYS A 18 3.80 -8.17 6.14
N GLY A 19 3.88 -9.37 5.55
CA GLY A 19 4.36 -10.56 6.25
C GLY A 19 5.81 -10.47 6.71
N SER A 20 6.65 -9.64 6.07
CA SER A 20 8.07 -9.46 6.39
C SER A 20 8.56 -8.04 6.03
N PRO A 21 9.70 -7.59 6.59
CA PRO A 21 10.35 -6.34 6.15
C PRO A 21 10.72 -6.37 4.66
N SER A 22 11.15 -7.53 4.15
CA SER A 22 11.46 -7.68 2.72
C SER A 22 10.24 -7.48 1.83
N ALA A 23 9.04 -7.86 2.27
CA ALA A 23 7.81 -7.61 1.54
C ALA A 23 7.44 -6.12 1.52
N VAL A 24 7.69 -5.38 2.60
CA VAL A 24 7.53 -3.91 2.60
C VAL A 24 8.43 -3.26 1.54
N VAL A 25 9.71 -3.65 1.51
CA VAL A 25 10.68 -3.11 0.55
C VAL A 25 10.28 -3.45 -0.88
N ALA A 26 9.90 -4.70 -1.14
CA ALA A 26 9.47 -5.14 -2.47
C ALA A 26 8.24 -4.35 -2.97
N LEU A 27 7.24 -4.18 -2.11
CA LEU A 27 6.03 -3.43 -2.45
C LEU A 27 6.32 -1.94 -2.68
N ALA A 28 7.10 -1.32 -1.80
CA ALA A 28 7.50 0.08 -1.94
C ALA A 28 8.29 0.32 -3.24
N HIS A 29 9.20 -0.60 -3.59
CA HIS A 29 9.94 -0.56 -4.85
C HIS A 29 9.03 -0.74 -6.07
N GLY A 30 8.08 -1.67 -6.03
CA GLY A 30 7.11 -1.88 -7.12
C GLY A 30 6.29 -0.62 -7.39
N LEU A 31 5.77 0.00 -6.32
CA LEU A 31 5.01 1.25 -6.41
C LEU A 31 5.87 2.43 -6.88
N ALA A 32 7.15 2.50 -6.50
CA ALA A 32 8.05 3.53 -6.98
C ALA A 32 8.44 3.35 -8.46
N ALA A 33 8.58 2.09 -8.91
CA ALA A 33 8.93 1.77 -10.29
C ALA A 33 7.77 2.00 -11.27
N SER A 34 6.52 1.79 -10.82
CA SER A 34 5.32 2.05 -11.59
C SER A 34 4.27 2.74 -10.70
N PRO A 35 4.41 4.07 -10.47
CA PRO A 35 3.53 4.80 -9.57
C PRO A 35 2.11 4.88 -10.12
N PRO A 36 1.11 4.31 -9.43
CA PRO A 36 -0.27 4.47 -9.83
C PRO A 36 -0.68 5.95 -9.74
N ALA A 37 -1.48 6.44 -10.70
CA ALA A 37 -1.91 7.84 -10.74
C ALA A 37 -2.69 8.28 -9.48
N TRP A 38 -3.25 7.33 -8.75
CA TRP A 38 -4.01 7.56 -7.53
C TRP A 38 -3.16 7.56 -6.25
N LEU A 39 -1.88 7.20 -6.34
CA LEU A 39 -0.97 7.10 -5.20
C LEU A 39 -0.21 8.42 -5.03
N LEU A 40 -0.37 9.05 -3.87
CA LEU A 40 0.24 10.36 -3.57
C LEU A 40 1.56 10.20 -2.80
N GLU A 41 1.63 9.22 -1.91
CA GLU A 41 2.79 9.02 -1.03
C GLU A 41 2.91 7.56 -0.58
N THR A 42 4.14 7.09 -0.45
CA THR A 42 4.47 5.78 0.17
C THR A 42 5.45 5.98 1.31
N VAL A 43 5.12 5.48 2.51
CA VAL A 43 6.01 5.53 3.67
C VAL A 43 6.23 4.12 4.22
N PRO A 44 7.39 3.49 3.94
CA PRO A 44 7.72 2.17 4.47
C PRO A 44 8.07 2.24 5.96
N ALA A 45 7.68 1.21 6.71
CA ALA A 45 8.05 0.98 8.09
C ALA A 45 8.52 -0.47 8.29
N ALA A 46 8.70 -0.91 9.54
CA ALA A 46 9.30 -2.21 9.84
C ALA A 46 8.56 -3.41 9.20
N ARG A 47 7.22 -3.41 9.26
CA ARG A 47 6.36 -4.47 8.68
C ARG A 47 5.09 -3.92 8.03
N THR A 48 5.05 -2.63 7.81
CA THR A 48 3.90 -1.95 7.24
C THR A 48 4.35 -0.95 6.19
N LEU A 49 3.44 -0.63 5.28
CA LEU A 49 3.59 0.44 4.31
C LEU A 49 2.37 1.35 4.44
N ARG A 50 2.58 2.63 4.77
CA ARG A 50 1.51 3.63 4.69
C ARG A 50 1.43 4.12 3.25
N LEU A 51 0.24 4.10 2.69
CA LEU A 51 -0.08 4.66 1.39
C LEU A 51 -0.99 5.86 1.60
N ARG A 52 -0.62 7.02 1.07
CA ARG A 52 -1.52 8.16 0.93
C ARG A 52 -2.16 8.13 -0.44
N LEU A 53 -3.48 8.17 -0.48
CA LEU A 53 -4.28 7.96 -1.67
C LEU A 53 -4.95 9.27 -2.10
N ALA A 54 -5.13 9.44 -3.40
CA ALA A 54 -6.02 10.47 -3.93
C ALA A 54 -7.48 10.15 -3.57
N ARG A 55 -8.35 11.16 -3.66
CA ARG A 55 -9.79 11.00 -3.34
C ARG A 55 -10.50 10.01 -4.26
N ASN A 56 -10.04 9.86 -5.50
CA ASN A 56 -10.60 8.95 -6.51
C ASN A 56 -9.89 7.58 -6.55
N ALA A 57 -9.03 7.30 -5.58
CA ALA A 57 -8.30 6.05 -5.52
C ALA A 57 -9.23 4.86 -5.19
N PRO A 58 -8.89 3.64 -5.62
CA PRO A 58 -9.62 2.44 -5.25
C PRO A 58 -9.61 2.22 -3.73
N ARG A 59 -10.58 1.46 -3.21
CA ARG A 59 -10.76 1.19 -1.78
C ARG A 59 -11.05 -0.29 -1.56
N GLY A 60 -10.73 -0.78 -0.36
CA GLY A 60 -11.02 -2.17 0.03
C GLY A 60 -10.42 -3.20 -0.92
N ALA A 61 -11.24 -4.10 -1.45
CA ALA A 61 -10.81 -5.20 -2.32
C ALA A 61 -10.19 -4.72 -3.64
N ASP A 62 -10.70 -3.63 -4.22
CA ASP A 62 -10.17 -3.07 -5.48
C ASP A 62 -8.74 -2.55 -5.29
N LEU A 63 -8.46 -1.97 -4.12
CA LEU A 63 -7.13 -1.53 -3.77
C LEU A 63 -6.20 -2.72 -3.56
N ALA A 64 -6.67 -3.80 -2.92
CA ALA A 64 -5.88 -5.02 -2.75
C ALA A 64 -5.48 -5.63 -4.10
N ALA A 65 -6.42 -5.70 -5.05
CA ALA A 65 -6.17 -6.20 -6.40
C ALA A 65 -5.14 -5.36 -7.19
N CYS A 66 -4.97 -4.08 -6.84
CA CYS A 66 -3.94 -3.23 -7.44
C CYS A 66 -2.55 -3.40 -6.81
N LEU A 67 -2.45 -4.12 -5.68
CA LEU A 67 -1.22 -4.32 -4.91
C LEU A 67 -0.67 -5.76 -5.00
N ASP A 68 -1.44 -6.69 -5.58
CA ASP A 68 -1.02 -8.05 -5.97
C ASP A 68 -0.20 -8.02 -7.28
#